data_AF-A0A7C5MY05-F1
#
_entry.id   AF-A0A7C5MY05-F1
#
_cell.length_a   1.000
_cell.length_b   1.000
_cell.length_c   1.000
_cell.angle_alpha   90.00
_cell.angle_beta   90.00
_cell.angle_gamma   90.00
#
_symmetry.space_group_name_H-M   'P 1'
#
loop_
_entity.id
_entity.type
_entity.pdbx_description
1 polymer ?
#
loop_
_entity_poly.entity_id
_entity_poly.type
_entity_poly.pdbx_seq_one_letter_code
_entity_poly.pdbx_strand_id
1 'polypeptide(L)'
;MNILDENVLASQRHLLRGWRIPFRQIAHEIGRQGMGDDEIISLLHDMQKPTFFTLDDDFYDCRLRHARYCLVYLNVKRSEAAIFVRRFLRHPEFDTQARRMGTVIRVSHAGLWVWRLHAEEETFIEWSG
;
A
#
# COMPACT_ATOMS: atom_id res chain seq x y z
N MET A 1 -1.41 -6.70 -8.24
CA MET A 1 -2.58 -7.05 -7.38
C MET A 1 -2.56 -6.19 -6.13
N ASN A 2 -3.69 -5.77 -5.55
CA ASN A 2 -3.71 -5.01 -4.29
C ASN A 2 -3.85 -5.95 -3.09
N ILE A 3 -3.03 -5.76 -2.07
CA ILE A 3 -3.04 -6.54 -0.84
C ILE A 3 -3.35 -5.60 0.32
N LEU A 4 -4.28 -6.00 1.18
CA LEU A 4 -4.59 -5.31 2.42
C LEU A 4 -3.99 -6.07 3.59
N ASP A 5 -3.44 -5.32 4.52
CA ASP A 5 -3.02 -5.84 5.81
C ASP A 5 -4.22 -6.35 6.66
N GLU A 6 -3.94 -7.18 7.65
CA GLU A 6 -4.94 -7.75 8.56
C GLU A 6 -5.63 -6.66 9.40
N ASN A 7 -4.93 -5.55 9.67
CA ASN A 7 -5.43 -4.43 10.47
C ASN A 7 -6.49 -3.54 9.78
N VAL A 8 -6.77 -3.77 8.48
CA VAL A 8 -7.78 -2.99 7.74
C VAL A 8 -9.20 -3.44 8.12
N LEU A 9 -9.97 -2.48 8.66
CA LEU A 9 -11.33 -2.72 9.16
C LEU A 9 -12.27 -3.35 8.11
N ALA A 10 -13.16 -4.24 8.56
CA ALA A 10 -14.15 -4.88 7.70
C ALA A 10 -15.06 -3.88 6.95
N SER A 11 -15.43 -2.76 7.59
CA SER A 11 -16.22 -1.70 6.96
C SER A 11 -15.49 -1.06 5.77
N GLN A 12 -14.18 -0.86 5.89
CA GLN A 12 -13.36 -0.32 4.81
C GLN A 12 -13.22 -1.31 3.65
N ARG A 13 -13.03 -2.60 3.97
CA ARG A 13 -13.03 -3.67 2.96
C ARG A 13 -14.36 -3.75 2.21
N HIS A 14 -15.48 -3.57 2.90
CA HIS A 14 -16.79 -3.51 2.28
C HIS A 14 -16.93 -2.33 1.30
N LEU A 15 -16.45 -1.13 1.68
CA LEU A 15 -16.41 0.03 0.78
C LEU A 15 -15.57 -0.24 -0.47
N LEU A 16 -14.37 -0.81 -0.32
CA LEU A 16 -13.50 -1.15 -1.46
C LEU A 16 -14.17 -2.15 -2.42
N ARG A 17 -14.85 -3.17 -1.88
CA ARG A 17 -15.65 -4.12 -2.68
C ARG A 17 -16.79 -3.42 -3.40
N GLY A 18 -17.50 -2.52 -2.73
CA GLY A 18 -18.57 -1.72 -3.33
C GLY A 18 -18.09 -0.84 -4.49
N TRP A 19 -16.86 -0.35 -4.44
CA TRP A 19 -16.23 0.40 -5.54
C TRP A 19 -15.55 -0.48 -6.58
N ARG A 20 -15.69 -1.81 -6.48
CA ARG A 20 -15.05 -2.80 -7.38
C ARG A 20 -13.53 -2.68 -7.43
N ILE A 21 -12.90 -2.30 -6.32
CA ILE A 21 -11.44 -2.31 -6.20
C ILE A 21 -11.02 -3.72 -5.79
N PRO A 22 -10.34 -4.50 -6.64
CA PRO A 22 -9.94 -5.85 -6.32
C PRO A 22 -8.80 -5.84 -5.30
N PHE A 23 -8.91 -6.67 -4.27
CA PHE A 23 -7.86 -6.91 -3.28
C PHE A 23 -7.90 -8.33 -2.74
N ARG A 24 -6.81 -8.74 -2.09
CA ARG A 24 -6.77 -9.87 -1.15
C ARG A 24 -6.28 -9.36 0.20
N GLN A 25 -6.74 -9.95 1.30
CA GLN A 25 -6.30 -9.57 2.63
C GLN A 25 -5.41 -10.66 3.23
N ILE A 26 -4.37 -10.22 3.94
CA ILE A 26 -3.60 -11.08 4.84
C ILE A 26 -4.53 -11.67 5.91
N ALA A 27 -4.23 -12.89 6.36
CA ALA A 27 -5.00 -13.69 7.32
C ALA A 27 -6.35 -14.23 6.83
N HIS A 28 -6.93 -13.68 5.75
CA HIS A 28 -8.22 -14.13 5.23
C HIS A 28 -8.12 -14.85 3.88
N GLU A 29 -7.46 -14.24 2.89
CA GLU A 29 -7.35 -14.81 1.55
C GLU A 29 -5.91 -15.23 1.20
N ILE A 30 -4.90 -14.69 1.89
CA ILE A 30 -3.49 -15.04 1.72
C ILE A 30 -2.75 -15.02 3.06
N GLY A 31 -1.63 -15.73 3.13
CA GLY A 31 -0.80 -15.76 4.33
C GLY A 31 -1.53 -16.35 5.54
N ARG A 32 -1.12 -15.92 6.73
CA ARG A 32 -1.74 -16.29 8.02
C ARG A 32 -1.87 -15.06 8.91
N GLN A 33 -2.65 -15.18 9.98
CA GLN A 33 -2.78 -14.13 10.98
C GLN A 33 -1.47 -13.95 11.77
N GLY A 34 -1.14 -12.70 12.11
CA GLY A 34 0.03 -12.36 12.91
C GLY A 34 1.36 -12.70 12.23
N MET A 35 1.42 -12.52 10.91
CA MET A 35 2.70 -12.55 10.18
C MET A 35 3.52 -11.32 10.59
N GLY A 36 4.80 -11.53 10.89
CA GLY A 36 5.73 -10.41 11.09
C GLY A 36 6.14 -9.76 9.76
N ASP A 37 6.81 -8.62 9.85
CA ASP A 37 7.21 -7.83 8.68
C ASP A 37 8.05 -8.62 7.68
N ASP A 38 9.06 -9.35 8.15
CA ASP A 38 9.92 -10.18 7.29
C ASP A 38 9.13 -11.27 6.55
N GLU A 39 8.12 -11.85 7.19
CA GLU A 39 7.24 -12.85 6.57
C GLU A 39 6.35 -12.19 5.50
N ILE A 40 5.83 -10.99 5.78
CA ILE A 40 5.03 -10.21 4.83
C ILE A 40 5.89 -9.82 3.62
N ILE A 41 7.09 -9.29 3.84
CA ILE A 41 8.03 -8.93 2.77
C ILE A 41 8.37 -10.17 1.92
N SER A 42 8.66 -11.31 2.55
CA SER A 42 8.89 -12.59 1.86
C SER A 42 7.70 -13.01 1.00
N LEU A 43 6.47 -12.93 1.54
CA LEU A 43 5.25 -13.19 0.78
C LEU A 43 5.10 -12.25 -0.43
N LEU A 44 5.38 -10.95 -0.26
CA LEU A 44 5.32 -9.96 -1.33
C LEU A 44 6.36 -10.22 -2.43
N HIS A 45 7.53 -10.77 -2.07
CA HIS A 45 8.52 -11.20 -3.05
C HIS A 45 7.97 -12.31 -3.95
N ASP A 46 7.21 -13.28 -3.45
CA ASP A 46 6.72 -14.39 -4.27
C ASP A 46 5.57 -14.03 -5.21
N MET A 47 4.97 -12.86 -5.00
CA MET A 47 3.81 -12.41 -5.76
C MET A 47 4.21 -11.61 -7.01
N GLN A 48 3.32 -11.62 -8.01
CA GLN A 48 3.52 -10.85 -9.23
C GLN A 48 3.09 -9.39 -9.01
N LYS A 49 4.06 -8.51 -8.73
CA LYS A 49 3.87 -7.05 -8.66
C LYS A 49 2.75 -6.62 -7.69
N PRO A 50 2.76 -7.05 -6.41
CA PRO A 50 1.75 -6.63 -5.46
C PRO A 50 1.92 -5.16 -5.05
N THR A 51 0.81 -4.51 -4.73
CA THR A 51 0.77 -3.24 -3.99
C THR A 51 0.18 -3.55 -2.63
N PHE A 52 0.98 -3.45 -1.58
CA PHE A 52 0.60 -3.71 -0.20
C PHE A 52 0.15 -2.43 0.48
N PHE A 53 -1.00 -2.47 1.14
CA PHE A 53 -1.56 -1.36 1.91
C PHE A 53 -1.65 -1.76 3.38
N THR A 54 -1.02 -0.96 4.24
CA THR A 54 -1.01 -1.16 5.69
C THR A 54 -1.25 0.15 6.44
N LEU A 55 -1.72 0.04 7.68
CA LEU A 55 -1.80 1.13 8.66
C LEU A 55 -0.62 1.11 9.64
N ASP A 56 0.34 0.22 9.43
CA ASP A 56 1.55 0.02 10.23
C ASP A 56 2.70 0.87 9.67
N ASP A 57 3.29 1.71 10.51
CA ASP A 57 4.36 2.63 10.13
C ASP A 57 5.73 1.97 9.99
N ASP A 58 5.93 0.75 10.52
CA ASP A 58 7.19 0.01 10.37
C ASP A 58 7.48 -0.35 8.89
N PHE A 59 6.45 -0.39 8.04
CA PHE A 59 6.60 -0.56 6.58
C PHE A 59 7.02 0.72 5.85
N TYR A 60 7.12 1.86 6.53
CA TYR A 60 7.59 3.12 5.95
C TYR A 60 9.09 3.33 6.13
N ASP A 61 9.86 2.40 5.55
CA ASP A 61 11.32 2.45 5.55
C ASP A 61 11.87 2.41 4.12
N CYS A 62 12.77 3.33 3.79
CA CYS A 62 13.41 3.39 2.49
C CYS A 62 14.22 2.10 2.19
N ARG A 63 14.70 1.36 3.20
CA ARG A 63 15.41 0.09 3.01
C ARG A 63 14.50 -1.02 2.46
N LEU A 64 13.19 -0.90 2.63
CA LEU A 64 12.20 -1.88 2.14
C LEU A 64 11.83 -1.70 0.67
N ARG A 65 12.40 -0.70 -0.05
CA ARG A 65 12.16 -0.54 -1.50
C ARG A 65 12.62 -1.77 -2.27
N HIS A 66 11.76 -2.29 -3.14
CA HIS A 66 12.12 -3.41 -3.99
C HIS A 66 11.34 -3.42 -5.31
N ALA A 67 12.02 -3.75 -6.42
CA ALA A 67 11.45 -3.70 -7.77
C ALA A 67 10.22 -4.61 -7.98
N ARG A 68 10.02 -5.63 -7.12
CA ARG A 68 8.92 -6.59 -7.26
C ARG A 68 7.62 -6.15 -6.60
N TYR A 69 7.59 -5.14 -5.75
CA TYR A 69 6.37 -4.72 -5.05
C TYR A 69 6.31 -3.20 -4.85
N CYS A 70 5.19 -2.75 -4.29
CA CYS A 70 4.97 -1.40 -3.81
C CYS A 70 4.42 -1.49 -2.38
N LEU A 71 4.98 -0.72 -1.45
CA LEU A 71 4.48 -0.60 -0.08
C LEU A 71 3.78 0.75 0.08
N VAL A 72 2.58 0.73 0.64
CA VAL A 72 1.78 1.92 0.91
C VAL A 72 1.37 1.91 2.37
N TYR A 73 2.05 2.75 3.15
CA TYR A 73 1.66 3.07 4.52
C TYR A 73 0.59 4.17 4.50
N LEU A 74 -0.58 3.85 5.04
CA LEU A 74 -1.73 4.73 5.16
C LEU A 74 -1.65 5.50 6.49
N ASN A 75 -1.00 6.66 6.49
CA ASN A 75 -0.95 7.56 7.65
C ASN A 75 -2.25 8.39 7.77
N VAL A 76 -3.36 7.68 7.99
CA VAL A 76 -4.72 8.22 8.14
C VAL A 76 -5.48 7.39 9.18
N LYS A 77 -6.68 7.80 9.58
CA LYS A 77 -7.47 6.98 10.51
C LYS A 77 -7.85 5.66 9.86
N ARG A 78 -7.94 4.60 10.66
CA ARG A 78 -8.38 3.27 10.20
C ARG A 78 -9.73 3.31 9.47
N SER A 79 -10.62 4.25 9.83
CA SER A 79 -11.93 4.48 9.21
C SER A 79 -11.88 5.18 7.84
N GLU A 80 -10.71 5.64 7.40
CA GLU A 80 -10.50 6.37 6.16
C GLU A 80 -9.69 5.57 5.13
N ALA A 81 -9.17 4.41 5.53
CA ALA A 81 -8.29 3.58 4.72
C ALA A 81 -8.83 3.33 3.32
N ALA A 82 -10.12 2.98 3.16
CA ALA A 82 -10.71 2.71 1.86
C ALA A 82 -10.64 3.94 0.93
N ILE A 83 -10.98 5.12 1.47
CA ILE A 83 -11.01 6.38 0.70
C ILE A 83 -9.60 6.68 0.19
N PHE A 84 -8.58 6.53 1.04
CA PHE A 84 -7.20 6.82 0.68
C PHE A 84 -6.59 5.75 -0.25
N VAL A 85 -6.92 4.48 -0.08
CA VAL A 85 -6.57 3.42 -1.06
C VAL A 85 -7.14 3.78 -2.43
N ARG A 86 -8.42 4.16 -2.51
CA ARG A 86 -9.05 4.55 -3.78
C ARG A 86 -8.42 5.81 -4.37
N ARG A 87 -8.14 6.82 -3.54
CA ARG A 87 -7.51 8.08 -3.97
C ARG A 87 -6.10 7.83 -4.52
N PHE A 88 -5.30 7.04 -3.82
CA PHE A 88 -3.97 6.63 -4.24
C PHE A 88 -4.00 5.89 -5.58
N LEU A 89 -4.87 4.88 -5.73
CA LEU A 89 -4.99 4.09 -6.97
C LEU A 89 -5.47 4.90 -8.18
N ARG A 90 -5.98 6.11 -7.96
CA ARG A 90 -6.41 7.05 -9.02
C ARG A 90 -5.41 8.16 -9.27
N HIS A 91 -4.36 8.26 -8.45
CA HIS A 91 -3.36 9.30 -8.60
C HIS A 91 -2.56 9.07 -9.89
N PRO A 92 -2.37 10.07 -10.77
CA PRO A 92 -1.71 9.87 -12.08
C PRO A 92 -0.31 9.26 -11.99
N GLU A 93 0.45 9.61 -10.94
CA GLU A 93 1.77 9.03 -10.67
C GLU A 93 1.74 7.53 -10.29
N PHE A 94 0.59 6.97 -9.91
CA PHE A 94 0.46 5.63 -9.33
C PHE A 94 -0.75 4.83 -9.84
N ASP A 95 -1.42 5.28 -10.90
CA ASP A 95 -2.64 4.66 -11.45
C ASP A 95 -2.41 3.25 -12.01
N THR A 96 -1.22 3.00 -12.57
CA THR A 96 -0.83 1.69 -13.11
C THR A 96 0.07 0.90 -12.16
N GLN A 97 0.00 -0.43 -12.23
CA GLN A 97 0.91 -1.28 -11.44
C GLN A 97 2.38 -0.99 -11.75
N ALA A 98 2.71 -0.75 -13.02
CA ALA A 98 4.09 -0.45 -13.43
C ALA A 98 4.65 0.81 -12.75
N ARG A 99 3.85 1.88 -12.67
CA ARG A 99 4.26 3.13 -11.99
C ARG A 99 4.43 2.99 -10.48
N ARG A 100 3.75 2.00 -9.87
CA ARG A 100 3.85 1.73 -8.43
C ARG A 100 5.09 0.94 -8.03
N MET A 101 5.61 0.07 -8.87
CA MET A 101 6.67 -0.86 -8.45
C MET A 101 7.95 -0.16 -8.02
N GLY A 102 8.64 -0.73 -7.03
CA GLY A 102 9.89 -0.15 -6.51
C GLY A 102 9.68 1.06 -5.61
N THR A 103 8.49 1.22 -5.03
CA THR A 103 8.20 2.37 -4.17
C THR A 103 7.75 1.98 -2.78
N VAL A 104 8.13 2.83 -1.81
CA VAL A 104 7.58 2.87 -0.45
C VAL A 104 6.94 4.23 -0.27
N ILE A 105 5.66 4.27 0.09
CA ILE A 105 4.83 5.46 0.00
C ILE A 105 4.09 5.67 1.32
N ARG A 106 4.24 6.85 1.92
CA ARG A 106 3.36 7.31 2.99
C ARG A 106 2.26 8.17 2.39
N VAL A 107 1.03 7.74 2.59
CA VAL A 107 -0.19 8.42 2.14
C VAL A 107 -0.82 9.12 3.34
N SER A 108 -1.04 10.44 3.25
CA SER A 108 -1.72 11.20 4.30
C SER A 108 -2.72 12.21 3.71
N HIS A 109 -3.41 12.96 4.57
CA HIS A 109 -4.32 14.02 4.12
C HIS A 109 -3.64 15.09 3.26
N ALA A 110 -2.37 15.41 3.53
CA ALA A 110 -1.63 16.46 2.84
C ALA A 110 -1.13 16.02 1.45
N GLY A 111 -0.78 14.75 1.29
CA GLY A 111 -0.24 14.24 0.03
C GLY A 111 0.43 12.89 0.21
N LEU A 112 1.42 12.65 -0.65
CA LEU A 112 2.19 11.41 -0.69
C LEU A 112 3.67 11.74 -0.51
N TRP A 113 4.32 11.03 0.39
CA TRP A 113 5.78 11.02 0.49
C TRP A 113 6.28 9.71 -0.08
N VAL A 114 7.26 9.78 -0.98
CA VAL A 114 7.59 8.69 -1.89
C VAL A 114 9.09 8.44 -1.87
N TRP A 115 9.44 7.23 -1.45
CA TRP A 115 10.75 6.66 -1.70
C TRP A 115 10.69 5.82 -2.98
N ARG A 116 11.44 6.21 -4.00
CA ARG A 116 11.61 5.41 -5.23
C ARG A 116 12.89 4.58 -5.16
N LEU A 117 12.89 3.45 -5.87
CA LEU A 117 14.07 2.63 -6.07
C LEU A 117 15.20 3.51 -6.66
N HIS A 118 16.39 3.41 -6.06
CA HIS A 118 17.58 4.20 -6.42
C HIS A 118 17.50 5.72 -6.16
N ALA A 119 16.41 6.24 -5.61
CA ALA A 119 16.38 7.63 -5.17
C ALA A 119 17.17 7.80 -3.87
N GLU A 120 17.99 8.84 -3.78
CA GLU A 120 18.70 9.19 -2.55
C GLU A 120 17.80 9.92 -1.55
N GLU A 121 16.79 10.62 -2.06
CA GLU A 121 15.90 11.47 -1.28
C GLU A 121 14.42 11.09 -1.45
N GLU A 122 13.64 11.40 -0.42
CA GLU A 122 12.19 11.32 -0.42
C GLU A 122 11.59 12.46 -1.22
N THR A 123 10.56 12.19 -2.02
CA THR A 123 9.83 13.25 -2.72
C THR A 123 8.42 13.40 -2.18
N PHE A 124 7.96 14.65 -2.12
CA PHE A 124 6.57 14.97 -1.78
C PHE A 124 5.76 15.22 -3.04
N ILE A 125 4.56 14.66 -3.08
CA ILE A 125 3.60 14.79 -4.17
C ILE A 125 2.27 15.22 -3.57
N GLU A 126 1.77 16.38 -3.98
CA GLU A 126 0.45 16.85 -3.58
C GLU A 126 -0.65 16.02 -4.23
N TRP A 127 -1.80 15.97 -3.57
CA TRP A 127 -2.97 15.39 -4.21
C TRP A 127 -3.38 16.20 -5.43
N SER A 128 -3.60 15.52 -6.55
CA SER A 128 -4.27 16.14 -7.71
C SER A 128 -5.65 16.66 -7.27
N GLY A 129 -5.92 17.93 -7.55
CA GLY A 129 -7.22 18.58 -7.29
C GLY A 129 -8.36 18.04 -8.14
#